data_AF-N9SYN5-F1
#
_entry.id   AF-N9SYN5-F1
#
_cell.length_a   1.000
_cell.length_b   1.000
_cell.length_c   1.000
_cell.angle_alpha   90.00
_cell.angle_beta   90.00
_cell.angle_gamma   90.00
#
_symmetry.space_group_name_H-M   'P 1'
#
loop_
_entity.id
_entity.type
_entity.pdbx_description
1 polymer ?
#
loop_
_entity_poly.entity_id
_entity_poly.type
_entity_poly.pdbx_seq_one_letter_code
_entity_poly.pdbx_strand_id
1 'polypeptide(L)'
;MFKVGDKVVLIEGEDSRIFVVDFAGWDTNLSVTGLGKYKDIRGYVWDKKLFRLATNEEIAAGHRIDNDLGDDSHIENHISHNCKVINND
;
A
#
# COMPACT_ATOMS: atom_id res chain seq x y z
N MET A 1 1.62 -13.12 -16.08
CA MET A 1 2.71 -12.26 -16.60
C MET A 1 2.26 -10.82 -16.41
N PHE A 2 3.07 -10.00 -15.76
CA PHE A 2 2.73 -8.60 -15.49
C PHE A 2 2.76 -7.78 -16.77
N LYS A 3 1.95 -6.73 -16.81
CA LYS A 3 1.87 -5.75 -17.90
C LYS A 3 2.13 -4.36 -17.36
N VAL A 4 2.59 -3.47 -18.23
CA VAL A 4 2.72 -2.04 -17.92
C VAL A 4 1.35 -1.49 -17.50
N GLY A 5 1.31 -0.80 -16.37
CA GLY A 5 0.09 -0.28 -15.75
C GLY A 5 -0.55 -1.20 -14.70
N ASP A 6 -0.09 -2.45 -14.57
CA ASP A 6 -0.57 -3.33 -13.49
C ASP A 6 -0.19 -2.74 -12.13
N LYS A 7 -1.14 -2.78 -11.19
CA LYS A 7 -0.91 -2.43 -9.79
C LYS A 7 -0.46 -3.68 -9.05
N VAL A 8 0.70 -3.61 -8.43
CA VAL A 8 1.35 -4.74 -7.76
C VAL A 8 1.76 -4.36 -6.35
N VAL A 9 1.85 -5.37 -5.49
CA VAL A 9 2.34 -5.25 -4.12
C VAL A 9 3.38 -6.32 -3.88
N LEU A 10 4.24 -6.07 -2.89
CA LEU A 10 5.19 -7.08 -2.46
C LEU A 10 4.47 -8.24 -1.78
N ILE A 11 4.95 -9.46 -2.04
CA ILE A 11 4.42 -10.64 -1.38
C ILE A 11 4.76 -10.60 0.11
N GLU A 12 5.98 -10.20 0.45
CA GLU A 12 6.51 -10.09 1.82
C GLU A 12 7.40 -8.84 1.95
N GLY A 13 7.63 -8.38 3.18
CA GLY A 13 8.47 -7.22 3.48
C GLY A 13 7.71 -6.11 4.21
N GLU A 14 8.44 -5.11 4.69
CA GLU A 14 7.90 -3.97 5.47
C GLU A 14 7.20 -2.92 4.59
N ASP A 15 7.47 -2.92 3.29
CA ASP A 15 6.90 -1.94 2.37
C ASP A 15 5.53 -2.40 1.87
N SER A 16 4.49 -1.77 2.41
CA SER A 16 3.09 -2.01 2.05
C SER A 16 2.59 -1.10 0.93
N ARG A 17 3.45 -0.36 0.22
CA ARG A 17 2.99 0.53 -0.86
C ARG A 17 2.44 -0.25 -2.06
N ILE A 18 1.48 0.37 -2.75
CA ILE A 18 1.08 -0.08 -4.09
C ILE A 18 2.11 0.44 -5.08
N PHE A 19 2.62 -0.46 -5.92
CA PHE A 19 3.50 -0.11 -7.04
C PHE A 19 2.74 -0.21 -8.36
N VAL A 20 3.17 0.55 -9.35
CA VAL A 20 2.71 0.43 -10.74
C VAL A 20 3.86 -0.06 -11.58
N VAL A 21 3.60 -1.06 -12.43
CA VAL A 21 4.59 -1.57 -13.38
C VAL A 21 4.79 -0.55 -14.50
N ASP A 22 6.01 -0.01 -14.61
CA ASP A 22 6.39 0.91 -15.69
C ASP A 22 6.98 0.15 -16.89
N PHE A 23 7.66 -0.96 -16.62
CA PHE A 23 8.28 -1.79 -17.66
C PHE A 23 8.32 -3.26 -17.24
N ALA A 24 7.91 -4.14 -18.16
CA ALA A 24 7.86 -5.59 -17.97
C ALA A 24 8.45 -6.37 -19.16
N GLY A 25 9.37 -5.75 -19.92
CA GLY A 25 10.00 -6.38 -21.09
C GLY A 25 11.20 -7.27 -20.76
N TRP A 26 11.59 -7.38 -19.49
CA TRP A 26 12.67 -8.27 -19.05
C TRP A 26 12.13 -9.64 -18.64
N ASP A 27 12.95 -10.68 -18.81
CA ASP A 27 12.56 -12.04 -18.47
C ASP A 27 12.38 -12.25 -16.96
N THR A 28 13.15 -11.56 -16.12
CA THR A 28 13.19 -11.78 -14.66
C THR A 28 12.80 -10.57 -13.84
N ASN A 29 12.90 -9.36 -14.39
CA ASN A 29 12.78 -8.13 -13.62
C ASN A 29 11.59 -7.28 -14.06
N LEU A 30 11.10 -6.45 -13.14
CA LEU A 30 10.09 -5.43 -13.40
C LEU A 30 10.66 -4.08 -13.00
N SER A 31 10.41 -3.05 -13.81
CA SER A 31 10.50 -1.67 -13.35
C SER A 31 9.18 -1.28 -12.73
N VAL A 32 9.20 -0.81 -11.50
CA VAL A 32 8.00 -0.42 -10.75
C VAL A 32 8.17 0.93 -10.07
N THR A 33 7.12 1.74 -10.04
CA THR A 33 7.10 3.03 -9.34
C THR A 33 6.12 2.97 -8.19
N GLY A 34 6.57 3.38 -7.00
CA GLY A 34 5.72 3.45 -5.80
C GLY A 34 4.67 4.55 -5.93
N LEU A 35 3.41 4.21 -5.65
CA LEU A 35 2.33 5.16 -5.46
C LEU A 35 2.33 5.60 -3.99
N GLY A 36 2.80 6.81 -3.72
CA GLY A 36 2.84 7.38 -2.38
C GLY A 36 3.07 8.89 -2.39
N LYS A 37 3.18 9.50 -1.21
CA LYS A 37 3.47 10.95 -1.05
C LYS A 37 4.76 11.38 -1.75
N TYR A 38 5.72 10.46 -1.85
CA TYR A 38 6.91 10.61 -2.66
C TYR A 38 6.78 9.64 -3.82
N LYS A 39 6.34 10.12 -4.99
CA LYS A 39 6.49 9.36 -6.22
C LYS A 39 7.97 9.16 -6.44
N ASP A 40 8.41 7.91 -6.41
CA ASP A 40 9.79 7.59 -6.72
C ASP A 40 10.07 8.04 -8.16
N ILE A 41 10.93 9.05 -8.31
CA ILE A 41 11.22 9.70 -9.62
C ILE A 41 11.96 8.74 -10.56
N ARG A 42 12.54 7.66 -10.00
CA ARG A 42 13.23 6.61 -10.73
C ARG A 42 12.59 5.29 -10.29
N GLY A 43 11.86 4.63 -11.18
CA GLY A 43 11.30 3.31 -10.92
C GLY A 43 12.37 2.33 -10.43
N TYR A 44 11.99 1.44 -9.53
CA TYR A 44 12.86 0.40 -8.99
C TYR A 44 12.86 -0.81 -9.92
N VAL A 45 14.03 -1.40 -10.15
CA VAL A 45 14.17 -2.64 -10.93
C VAL A 45 14.33 -3.82 -9.97
N TRP A 46 13.26 -4.59 -9.77
CA TRP A 46 13.21 -5.69 -8.80
C TRP A 46 12.88 -7.02 -9.50
N ASP A 47 13.14 -8.15 -8.85
CA ASP A 47 12.75 -9.47 -9.38
C ASP A 47 11.21 -9.58 -9.37
N LYS A 48 10.64 -10.00 -10.50
CA LYS A 48 9.20 -10.19 -10.67
C LYS A 48 8.59 -11.14 -9.64
N LYS A 49 9.38 -12.07 -9.10
CA LYS A 49 8.95 -13.06 -8.10
C LYS A 49 8.61 -12.45 -6.75
N LEU A 50 9.06 -11.23 -6.48
CA LEU A 50 8.78 -10.53 -5.23
C LEU A 50 7.39 -9.89 -5.22
N PHE A 51 6.69 -9.87 -6.36
CA PHE A 51 5.42 -9.18 -6.52
C PHE A 51 4.25 -10.13 -6.77
N ARG A 52 3.08 -9.69 -6.33
CA ARG A 52 1.77 -10.18 -6.78
C ARG A 52 0.91 -9.02 -7.24
N LEU A 53 -0.15 -9.32 -7.98
CA LEU A 53 -1.18 -8.32 -8.30
C LEU A 53 -1.83 -7.83 -7.00
N ALA A 54 -2.07 -6.53 -6.94
CA ALA A 54 -2.86 -5.92 -5.86
C ALA A 54 -4.33 -6.30 -6.02
N THR A 55 -5.02 -6.59 -4.91
CA THR A 55 -6.48 -6.80 -4.95
C THR A 55 -7.22 -5.47 -5.08
N ASN A 56 -8.51 -5.52 -5.41
CA ASN A 56 -9.31 -4.30 -5.53
C ASN A 56 -9.41 -3.55 -4.19
N GLU A 57 -9.45 -4.29 -3.08
CA GLU A 57 -9.50 -3.76 -1.72
C GLU A 57 -8.19 -3.03 -1.38
N GLU A 58 -7.03 -3.60 -1.73
CA GLU A 58 -5.72 -2.96 -1.53
C GLU A 58 -5.57 -1.70 -2.39
N ILE A 59 -6.07 -1.75 -3.63
CA ILE A 59 -6.09 -0.59 -4.52
C ILE A 59 -6.97 0.52 -3.96
N ALA A 60 -8.13 0.17 -3.39
CA ALA A 60 -9.04 1.12 -2.75
C ALA A 60 -8.45 1.70 -1.45
N ALA A 61 -7.77 0.87 -0.65
CA ALA A 61 -7.07 1.28 0.56
C ALA A 61 -5.80 2.10 0.26
N GLY A 62 -5.21 1.93 -0.93
CA GLY A 62 -3.98 2.58 -1.35
C GLY A 62 -2.71 1.97 -0.75
N HIS A 63 -2.80 0.79 -0.12
CA HIS A 63 -1.69 0.04 0.45
C HIS A 63 -2.02 -1.46 0.49
N ARG A 64 -0.99 -2.31 0.57
CA ARG A 64 -1.09 -3.75 0.80
C ARG A 64 -1.77 -3.97 2.14
N ILE A 65 -2.81 -4.80 2.14
CA ILE A 65 -3.51 -5.18 3.35
C ILE A 65 -2.85 -6.46 3.83
N ASP A 66 -2.02 -6.31 4.86
CA ASP A 66 -1.52 -7.44 5.60
C ASP A 66 -2.64 -7.86 6.56
N ASN A 67 -3.16 -9.08 6.39
CA ASN A 67 -4.11 -9.65 7.36
C ASN A 67 -3.36 -9.90 8.66
N ASP A 68 -3.19 -8.84 9.43
CA ASP A 68 -2.75 -8.91 10.81
C ASP A 68 -3.92 -9.47 11.62
N LEU A 69 -3.95 -10.79 11.77
CA LEU A 69 -4.83 -11.47 12.72
C LEU A 69 -4.38 -11.25 14.17
N GLY A 70 -3.54 -10.25 14.47
CA GLY A 70 -3.10 -9.99 15.83
C GLY A 70 -2.49 -8.61 16.06
N ASP A 71 -3.32 -7.56 16.12
CA ASP A 71 -3.23 -6.56 17.20
C ASP A 71 -4.50 -5.68 17.29
N ASP A 72 -5.62 -6.30 17.61
CA ASP A 72 -6.88 -5.61 17.97
C ASP A 72 -6.78 -4.88 19.34
N SER A 73 -5.60 -4.82 19.96
CA SER A 73 -5.54 -4.65 21.42
C SER A 73 -5.83 -3.23 21.91
N HIS A 74 -5.67 -2.15 21.14
CA HIS A 74 -5.72 -0.79 21.73
C HIS A 74 -6.23 0.34 20.82
N ILE A 75 -7.36 0.20 20.15
CA ILE A 75 -8.16 1.42 19.85
C ILE A 75 -8.86 1.83 21.15
N GLU A 76 -8.07 2.35 22.10
CA GLU A 76 -8.61 3.04 23.27
C GLU A 76 -9.14 4.39 22.76
N ASN A 77 -10.46 4.45 22.64
CA ASN A 77 -11.19 5.62 22.17
C ASN A 77 -11.08 6.73 23.24
N HIS A 78 -9.97 7.46 23.26
CA HIS A 78 -9.79 8.60 24.15
C HIS A 78 -10.68 9.76 23.69
N ILE A 79 -11.96 9.69 24.02
CA ILE A 79 -12.83 10.86 24.05
C ILE A 79 -12.24 11.78 25.12
N SER A 80 -11.60 12.87 24.70
CA SER A 80 -11.11 13.90 25.62
C SER A 80 -12.30 14.47 26.41
N HIS A 81 -12.22 14.43 27.74
CA HIS A 81 -13.21 15.05 28.63
C HIS A 81 -13.36 16.58 28.42
N ASN A 82 -12.57 17.20 27.54
CA ASN A 82 -12.60 18.63 27.23
C ASN A 82 -13.50 19.01 26.04
N CYS A 83 -14.24 18.07 25.44
CA CYS A 83 -15.33 18.43 24.52
C CYS A 83 -16.50 19.03 25.30
N LYS A 84 -16.39 20.31 25.68
CA LYS A 84 -17.52 21.10 26.17
C LYS A 84 -18.52 21.28 25.02
N VAL A 85 -19.68 20.64 25.15
CA VAL A 85 -20.86 20.98 24.35
C VAL A 85 -21.25 22.41 24.74
N ILE A 86 -21.05 23.37 23.83
CA ILE A 86 -21.61 24.71 24.01
C ILE A 86 -23.08 24.60 23.63
N ASN A 87 -23.95 24.42 24.62
CA ASN A 87 -25.37 24.65 24.45
C ASN A 87 -25.56 26.17 24.35
N ASN A 88 -25.99 26.64 23.19
CA ASN A 88 -26.46 28.01 23.01
C ASN A 88 -27.95 28.02 23.35
N ASP A 89 -28.30 28.61 24.50
CA ASP A 89 -29.67 29.04 24.82
C ASP A 89 -30.01 30.34 24.09
#